data_AF-A0A651HWB3-F1
#
_entry.id   AF-A0A651HWB3-F1
#
_cell.length_a   1.000
_cell.length_b   1.000
_cell.length_c   1.000
_cell.angle_alpha   90.00
_cell.angle_beta   90.00
_cell.angle_gamma   90.00
#
_symmetry.space_group_name_H-M   'P 1'
#
loop_
_entity.id
_entity.type
_entity.pdbx_description
1 polymer ?
#
loop_
_entity_poly.entity_id
_entity_poly.type
_entity_poly.pdbx_seq_one_letter_code
_entity_poly.pdbx_strand_id
1 'polypeptide(L)'
;MTEPAAYAIDLEELVGRTAVAAPRDYRALAVATTWIAEHSQLVNVRRLGKVAGELEETPSAILGAMIEIARETNSAADRLGPVQRHCRPLKEPRALFDRTQANPLLLRFAKEGALPAFKTWGLWQDEWTLKFDAIRPVSWILEHCPELRLRAIYGPGLEAEVMQVLGRGRTTIAAIAREVDASYSATHAAVARLEGRGSVVSHDGHGVELSTPVRSWIEGYSAVARRHREQLAS
;
A
#
# COMPACT_ATOMS: atom_id res chain seq x y z
N MET A 1 9.05 -21.62 6.86
CA MET A 1 8.37 -20.30 6.94
C MET A 1 9.04 -19.38 5.95
N THR A 2 8.30 -18.55 5.23
CA THR A 2 8.89 -17.58 4.28
C THR A 2 9.52 -16.43 5.06
N GLU A 3 10.77 -16.10 4.74
CA GLU A 3 11.46 -14.99 5.39
C GLU A 3 10.89 -13.62 4.92
N PRO A 4 10.90 -12.59 5.79
CA PRO A 4 10.57 -11.24 5.40
C PRO A 4 11.53 -10.73 4.31
N ALA A 5 11.08 -9.76 3.52
CA ALA A 5 11.97 -9.12 2.55
C ALA A 5 13.14 -8.43 3.25
N ALA A 6 14.35 -8.57 2.70
CA ALA A 6 15.56 -7.95 3.23
C ALA A 6 15.66 -6.45 2.94
N TYR A 7 14.75 -5.90 2.12
CA TYR A 7 14.75 -4.53 1.65
C TYR A 7 13.43 -3.83 2.00
N ALA A 8 13.46 -2.49 2.03
CA ALA A 8 12.28 -1.67 2.29
C ALA A 8 11.21 -1.89 1.21
N ILE A 9 9.98 -2.15 1.63
CA ILE A 9 8.88 -2.45 0.74
C ILE A 9 8.16 -1.17 0.34
N ASP A 10 8.13 -0.90 -0.96
CA ASP A 10 7.17 0.03 -1.53
C ASP A 10 5.82 -0.68 -1.67
N LEU A 11 4.98 -0.49 -0.66
CA LEU A 11 3.70 -1.18 -0.54
C LEU A 11 2.77 -0.89 -1.73
N GLU A 12 2.69 0.36 -2.18
CA GLU A 12 1.77 0.74 -3.25
C GLU A 12 2.20 0.13 -4.58
N GLU A 13 3.51 0.11 -4.85
CA GLU A 13 4.08 -0.54 -6.03
C GLU A 13 3.88 -2.06 -5.96
N LEU A 14 4.05 -2.69 -4.79
CA LEU A 14 3.80 -4.11 -4.61
C LEU A 14 2.34 -4.49 -4.90
N VAL A 15 1.39 -3.66 -4.47
CA VAL A 15 -0.04 -3.83 -4.78
C VAL A 15 -0.28 -3.73 -6.28
N GLY A 16 0.28 -2.71 -6.95
CA GLY A 16 0.19 -2.58 -8.41
C GLY A 16 0.76 -3.79 -9.15
N ARG A 17 1.97 -4.23 -8.78
CA ARG A 17 2.60 -5.43 -9.35
C ARG A 17 1.79 -6.70 -9.10
N THR A 18 1.10 -6.79 -7.96
CA THR A 18 0.21 -7.92 -7.68
C THR A 18 -0.99 -7.92 -8.64
N ALA A 19 -1.58 -6.76 -8.91
CA ALA A 19 -2.65 -6.64 -9.91
C ALA A 19 -2.20 -7.05 -11.32
N VAL A 20 -0.94 -6.76 -11.68
CA VAL A 20 -0.32 -7.22 -12.94
C VAL A 20 -0.16 -8.74 -13.00
N ALA A 21 0.27 -9.37 -11.90
CA ALA A 21 0.50 -10.81 -11.83
C ALA A 21 -0.80 -11.63 -11.64
N ALA A 22 -1.85 -11.00 -11.15
CA ALA A 22 -3.10 -11.63 -10.72
C ALA A 22 -3.76 -12.58 -11.73
N PRO A 23 -3.81 -12.31 -13.05
CA PRO A 23 -4.41 -13.26 -14.00
C PRO A 23 -3.77 -14.65 -14.00
N ARG A 24 -2.54 -14.76 -13.50
CA ARG A 24 -1.76 -16.01 -13.43
C ARG A 24 -1.63 -16.57 -12.02
N ASP A 25 -1.95 -15.79 -10.99
CA ASP A 25 -1.78 -16.18 -9.59
C ASP A 25 -2.99 -15.78 -8.73
N TYR A 26 -3.92 -16.73 -8.59
CA TYR A 26 -5.08 -16.63 -7.70
C TYR A 26 -4.66 -16.38 -6.24
N ARG A 27 -3.60 -17.06 -5.77
CA ARG A 27 -3.20 -17.00 -4.37
C ARG A 27 -2.66 -15.63 -4.03
N ALA A 28 -1.80 -15.07 -4.90
CA ALA A 28 -1.27 -13.73 -4.72
C ALA A 28 -2.40 -12.69 -4.67
N LEU A 29 -3.38 -12.77 -5.58
CA LEU A 29 -4.51 -11.86 -5.59
C LEU A 29 -5.35 -11.99 -4.31
N ALA A 30 -5.70 -13.21 -3.90
CA ALA A 30 -6.50 -13.45 -2.69
C ALA A 30 -5.80 -12.91 -1.43
N VAL A 31 -4.50 -13.17 -1.28
CA VAL A 31 -3.72 -12.71 -0.13
C VAL A 31 -3.58 -11.18 -0.16
N ALA A 32 -3.30 -10.57 -1.31
CA ALA A 32 -3.17 -9.12 -1.40
C ALA A 32 -4.50 -8.40 -1.14
N THR A 33 -5.63 -8.87 -1.67
CA THR A 33 -6.94 -8.30 -1.36
C THR A 33 -7.26 -8.42 0.13
N THR A 34 -6.93 -9.56 0.75
CA THR A 34 -7.10 -9.75 2.19
C THR A 34 -6.22 -8.79 2.99
N TRP A 35 -4.96 -8.63 2.59
CA TRP A 35 -4.03 -7.72 3.23
C TRP A 35 -4.51 -6.27 3.15
N ILE A 36 -5.03 -5.85 1.99
CA ILE A 36 -5.61 -4.52 1.82
C ILE A 36 -6.84 -4.34 2.71
N ALA A 37 -7.73 -5.33 2.78
CA ALA A 37 -8.92 -5.27 3.63
C ALA A 37 -8.55 -5.10 5.11
N GLU A 38 -7.52 -5.80 5.60
CA GLU A 38 -7.11 -5.76 7.02
C GLU A 38 -6.20 -4.57 7.36
N HIS A 39 -5.30 -4.19 6.44
CA HIS A 39 -4.20 -3.24 6.70
C HIS A 39 -4.26 -1.97 5.85
N SER A 40 -5.44 -1.62 5.34
CA SER A 40 -5.66 -0.40 4.54
C SER A 40 -5.14 0.88 5.20
N GLN A 41 -5.06 0.94 6.53
CA GLN A 41 -4.50 2.05 7.31
C GLN A 41 -3.00 2.27 7.09
N LEU A 42 -2.28 1.32 6.49
CA LEU A 42 -0.87 1.47 6.12
C LEU A 42 -0.68 1.90 4.65
N VAL A 43 -1.76 1.89 3.86
CA VAL A 43 -1.74 2.18 2.43
C VAL A 43 -1.86 3.69 2.19
N ASN A 44 -0.91 4.22 1.43
CA ASN A 44 -0.93 5.61 1.02
C ASN A 44 -1.83 5.80 -0.20
N VAL A 45 -3.02 6.32 0.05
CA VAL A 45 -4.09 6.55 -0.96
C VAL A 45 -3.59 7.35 -2.16
N ARG A 46 -2.78 8.39 -1.92
CA ARG A 46 -2.26 9.25 -3.00
C ARG A 46 -1.29 8.49 -3.89
N ARG A 47 -0.32 7.79 -3.28
CA ARG A 47 0.68 7.00 -4.02
C ARG A 47 0.02 5.84 -4.76
N LEU A 48 -0.92 5.14 -4.13
CA LEU A 48 -1.65 4.06 -4.79
C LEU A 48 -2.51 4.58 -5.94
N GLY A 49 -3.11 5.76 -5.81
CA GLY A 49 -3.84 6.42 -6.90
C GLY A 49 -2.95 6.73 -8.10
N LYS A 50 -1.70 7.16 -7.87
CA LYS A 50 -0.70 7.34 -8.95
C LYS A 50 -0.37 6.03 -9.63
N VAL A 51 -0.03 4.99 -8.86
CA VAL A 51 0.22 3.63 -9.38
C VAL A 51 -0.97 3.15 -10.20
N ALA A 52 -2.19 3.27 -9.67
CA ALA A 52 -3.43 2.87 -10.35
C ALA A 52 -3.64 3.60 -11.69
N GLY A 53 -3.28 4.88 -11.77
CA GLY A 53 -3.38 5.68 -13.00
C GLY A 53 -2.43 5.22 -14.10
N GLU A 54 -1.26 4.71 -13.72
CA GLU A 54 -0.19 4.22 -14.60
C GLU A 54 -0.41 2.77 -15.06
N LEU A 55 -1.30 2.00 -14.41
CA LEU A 55 -1.61 0.62 -14.79
C LEU A 55 -2.32 0.53 -16.16
N GLU A 56 -1.97 -0.51 -16.93
CA GLU A 56 -2.72 -0.91 -18.12
C GLU A 56 -4.17 -1.33 -17.79
N GLU A 57 -5.02 -1.46 -18.81
CA GLU A 57 -6.46 -1.66 -18.65
C GLU A 57 -6.82 -2.85 -17.75
N THR A 58 -6.22 -4.03 -17.98
CA THR A 58 -6.52 -5.25 -17.20
C THR A 58 -6.03 -5.15 -15.74
N PRO A 59 -4.76 -4.82 -15.45
CA PRO A 59 -4.32 -4.63 -14.06
C PRO A 59 -5.08 -3.51 -13.34
N SER A 60 -5.47 -2.45 -14.05
CA SER A 60 -6.27 -1.35 -13.50
C SER A 60 -7.66 -1.81 -13.05
N ALA A 61 -8.36 -2.60 -13.88
CA ALA A 61 -9.64 -3.20 -13.51
C ALA A 61 -9.51 -4.17 -12.32
N ILE A 62 -8.45 -4.98 -12.29
CA ILE A 62 -8.18 -5.91 -11.19
C ILE A 62 -7.95 -5.15 -9.90
N LEU A 63 -7.12 -4.09 -9.89
CA LEU A 63 -6.91 -3.27 -8.71
C LEU A 63 -8.21 -2.62 -8.23
N GLY A 64 -9.05 -2.14 -9.15
CA GLY A 64 -10.38 -1.63 -8.85
C GLY A 64 -11.25 -2.66 -8.11
N ALA A 65 -11.28 -3.91 -8.60
CA ALA A 65 -12.01 -5.01 -7.99
C ALA A 65 -11.43 -5.43 -6.63
N MET A 66 -10.11 -5.44 -6.47
CA MET A 66 -9.45 -5.70 -5.18
C MET A 66 -9.90 -4.69 -4.12
N ILE A 67 -9.93 -3.40 -4.48
CA ILE A 67 -10.34 -2.33 -3.56
C ILE A 67 -11.83 -2.42 -3.25
N GLU A 68 -12.68 -2.72 -4.24
CA GLU A 68 -14.12 -2.89 -4.03
C GLU A 68 -14.39 -3.99 -3.01
N ILE A 69 -13.78 -5.16 -3.20
CA ILE A 69 -13.94 -6.31 -2.29
C ILE A 69 -13.40 -5.98 -0.89
N ALA A 70 -12.24 -5.31 -0.81
CA ALA A 70 -11.68 -4.92 0.47
C ALA A 70 -12.63 -3.99 1.26
N ARG A 71 -13.31 -3.07 0.56
CA ARG A 71 -14.30 -2.14 1.14
C ARG A 71 -15.59 -2.84 1.55
N GLU A 72 -16.10 -3.76 0.72
CA GLU A 72 -17.26 -4.60 1.06
C GLU A 72 -17.00 -5.45 2.31
N THR A 73 -15.75 -5.83 2.53
CA THR A 73 -15.34 -6.68 3.66
C THR A 73 -15.08 -5.88 4.93
N ASN A 74 -14.39 -4.75 4.83
CA ASN A 74 -13.95 -3.96 5.98
C ASN A 74 -14.11 -2.47 5.71
N SER A 75 -14.93 -1.79 6.51
CA SER A 75 -15.18 -0.35 6.38
C SER A 75 -13.94 0.52 6.59
N ALA A 76 -12.90 0.03 7.28
CA ALA A 76 -11.62 0.72 7.37
C ALA A 76 -11.00 0.96 5.97
N ALA A 77 -11.27 0.08 5.01
CA ALA A 77 -10.80 0.19 3.64
C ALA A 77 -11.55 1.26 2.82
N ASP A 78 -12.64 1.86 3.31
CA ASP A 78 -13.36 2.93 2.58
C ASP A 78 -12.48 4.14 2.26
N ARG A 79 -11.43 4.35 3.04
CA ARG A 79 -10.39 5.35 2.76
C ARG A 79 -9.72 5.18 1.39
N LEU A 80 -9.79 3.98 0.81
CA LEU A 80 -9.24 3.65 -0.51
C LEU A 80 -10.21 3.98 -1.65
N GLY A 81 -11.46 4.33 -1.36
CA GLY A 81 -12.45 4.72 -2.38
C GLY A 81 -11.96 5.76 -3.40
N PRO A 82 -11.19 6.80 -3.02
CA PRO A 82 -10.59 7.74 -3.97
C PRO A 82 -9.66 7.09 -5.01
N VAL A 83 -8.98 5.99 -4.68
CA VAL A 83 -8.08 5.27 -5.62
C VAL A 83 -8.86 4.68 -6.78
N GLN A 84 -10.09 4.21 -6.56
CA GLN A 84 -10.92 3.62 -7.61
C GLN A 84 -11.24 4.61 -8.74
N ARG A 85 -11.19 5.92 -8.49
CA ARG A 85 -11.35 6.94 -9.54
C ARG A 85 -10.20 6.94 -10.57
N HIS A 86 -9.06 6.36 -10.19
CA HIS A 86 -7.90 6.18 -11.06
C HIS A 86 -7.89 4.80 -11.73
N CYS A 87 -8.69 3.86 -11.24
CA CYS A 87 -8.88 2.56 -11.87
C CYS A 87 -9.88 2.65 -13.04
N ARG A 88 -9.75 1.75 -14.00
CA ARG A 88 -10.61 1.69 -15.19
C ARG A 88 -11.24 0.31 -15.35
N PRO A 89 -12.58 0.18 -15.39
CA PRO A 89 -13.24 -1.06 -15.81
C PRO A 89 -12.83 -1.46 -17.22
N LEU A 90 -12.83 -2.77 -17.50
CA LEU A 90 -12.59 -3.27 -18.85
C LEU A 90 -13.73 -2.90 -19.80
N LYS A 91 -13.40 -2.45 -21.01
CA LYS A 91 -14.39 -2.22 -22.08
C LYS A 91 -15.00 -3.52 -22.58
N GLU A 92 -14.17 -4.55 -22.71
CA GLU A 92 -14.57 -5.90 -23.12
C GLU A 92 -14.47 -6.83 -21.91
N PRO A 93 -15.61 -7.27 -21.33
CA PRO A 93 -15.56 -8.12 -20.17
C PRO A 93 -14.92 -9.48 -20.46
N ARG A 94 -14.13 -9.97 -19.51
CA ARG A 94 -13.39 -11.24 -19.63
C ARG A 94 -13.26 -11.95 -18.30
N ALA A 95 -12.86 -13.22 -18.32
CA ALA A 95 -12.46 -13.90 -17.10
C ALA A 95 -11.21 -13.25 -16.48
N LEU A 96 -11.21 -13.19 -15.15
CA LEU A 96 -10.11 -12.62 -14.37
C LEU A 96 -8.82 -13.42 -14.58
N PHE A 97 -8.91 -14.74 -14.55
CA PHE A 97 -7.77 -15.64 -14.67
C PHE A 97 -7.58 -16.17 -16.09
N ASP A 98 -6.33 -16.26 -16.54
CA ASP A 98 -5.96 -16.72 -17.88
C ASP A 98 -6.40 -18.18 -18.11
N ARG A 99 -6.33 -19.03 -17.08
CA ARG A 99 -6.79 -20.42 -17.15
C ARG A 99 -8.31 -20.53 -17.35
N THR A 100 -9.08 -19.67 -16.69
CA THR A 100 -10.54 -19.59 -16.85
C THR A 100 -10.87 -19.08 -18.25
N GLN A 101 -10.15 -18.06 -18.73
CA GLN A 101 -10.33 -17.51 -20.06
C GLN A 101 -10.07 -18.54 -21.17
N ALA A 102 -9.07 -19.40 -21.00
CA ALA A 102 -8.69 -20.41 -21.99
C ALA A 102 -9.60 -21.65 -22.02
N ASN A 103 -10.47 -21.85 -21.03
CA ASN A 103 -11.33 -23.03 -20.93
C ASN A 103 -12.81 -22.64 -21.14
N PRO A 104 -13.46 -23.04 -22.25
CA PRO A 104 -14.84 -22.62 -22.56
C PRO A 104 -15.87 -22.99 -21.49
N LEU A 105 -15.70 -24.12 -20.80
CA LEU A 105 -16.62 -24.54 -19.75
C LEU A 105 -16.48 -23.68 -18.50
N LEU A 106 -15.24 -23.43 -18.05
CA LEU A 106 -14.97 -22.54 -16.92
C LEU A 106 -15.36 -21.09 -17.23
N LEU A 107 -15.10 -20.63 -18.46
CA LEU A 107 -15.49 -19.31 -18.91
C LEU A 107 -17.00 -19.11 -18.84
N ARG A 108 -17.78 -20.12 -19.25
CA ARG A 108 -19.25 -20.09 -19.15
C ARG A 108 -19.69 -19.92 -17.70
N PHE A 109 -19.17 -20.75 -16.78
CA PHE A 109 -19.51 -20.66 -15.36
C PHE A 109 -19.11 -19.32 -14.75
N ALA A 110 -17.90 -18.84 -15.03
CA ALA A 110 -17.44 -17.54 -14.56
C ALA A 110 -18.34 -16.42 -15.07
N LYS A 111 -18.77 -16.45 -16.34
CA LYS A 111 -19.65 -15.43 -16.92
C LYS A 111 -21.05 -15.43 -16.30
N GLU A 112 -21.64 -16.60 -16.12
CA GLU A 112 -22.98 -16.77 -15.53
C GLU A 112 -22.99 -16.42 -14.04
N GLY A 113 -21.96 -16.87 -13.30
CA GLY A 113 -21.85 -16.74 -11.86
C GLY A 113 -21.10 -15.50 -11.35
N ALA A 114 -20.57 -14.64 -12.24
CA ALA A 114 -19.68 -13.56 -11.83
C ALA A 114 -20.29 -12.67 -10.73
N LEU A 115 -19.53 -12.45 -9.67
CA LEU A 115 -19.94 -11.65 -8.52
C LEU A 115 -20.12 -10.17 -8.90
N PRO A 116 -21.03 -9.43 -8.25
CA PRO A 116 -21.28 -8.02 -8.56
C PRO A 116 -20.02 -7.15 -8.52
N ALA A 117 -19.16 -7.33 -7.51
CA ALA A 117 -17.90 -6.60 -7.37
C ALA A 117 -17.02 -6.74 -8.62
N PHE A 118 -16.86 -7.94 -9.17
CA PHE A 118 -16.07 -8.15 -10.40
C PHE A 118 -16.77 -7.63 -11.65
N LYS A 119 -18.10 -7.79 -11.74
CA LYS A 119 -18.90 -7.30 -12.88
C LYS A 119 -18.76 -5.80 -13.07
N THR A 120 -18.74 -5.02 -11.98
CA THR A 120 -18.53 -3.56 -12.00
C THR A 120 -17.22 -3.17 -12.72
N TRP A 121 -16.22 -4.04 -12.68
CA TRP A 121 -14.91 -3.81 -13.28
C TRP A 121 -14.71 -4.53 -14.63
N GLY A 122 -15.76 -5.13 -15.19
CA GLY A 122 -15.67 -5.90 -16.44
C GLY A 122 -14.92 -7.22 -16.29
N LEU A 123 -14.87 -7.77 -15.07
CA LEU A 123 -14.21 -9.04 -14.78
C LEU A 123 -15.25 -10.13 -14.49
N TRP A 124 -14.97 -11.35 -14.92
CA TRP A 124 -15.74 -12.53 -14.55
C TRP A 124 -14.96 -13.39 -13.57
N GLN A 125 -15.50 -13.50 -12.37
CA GLN A 125 -15.06 -14.38 -11.30
C GLN A 125 -16.27 -14.70 -10.43
N ASP A 126 -16.58 -15.99 -10.31
CA ASP A 126 -17.78 -16.56 -9.70
C ASP A 126 -17.65 -16.80 -8.20
N GLU A 127 -16.43 -16.98 -7.71
CA GLU A 127 -16.17 -17.15 -6.28
C GLU A 127 -15.02 -16.25 -5.80
N TRP A 128 -15.12 -15.80 -4.55
CA TRP A 128 -14.05 -15.10 -3.88
C TRP A 128 -13.96 -15.49 -2.41
N THR A 129 -12.75 -15.70 -1.92
CA THR A 129 -12.54 -16.01 -0.51
C THR A 129 -11.26 -15.37 -0.02
N LEU A 130 -11.42 -14.50 0.98
CA LEU A 130 -10.30 -13.88 1.68
C LEU A 130 -9.60 -14.90 2.58
N LYS A 131 -8.30 -14.68 2.79
CA LYS A 131 -7.38 -15.62 3.45
C LYS A 131 -6.80 -14.96 4.69
N PHE A 132 -7.65 -14.64 5.67
CA PHE A 132 -7.26 -13.92 6.89
C PHE A 132 -6.25 -14.71 7.74
N ASP A 133 -6.27 -16.04 7.64
CA ASP A 133 -5.29 -16.95 8.23
C ASP A 133 -3.91 -16.89 7.56
N ALA A 134 -3.84 -16.37 6.33
CA ALA A 134 -2.60 -16.23 5.56
C ALA A 134 -1.90 -14.88 5.74
N ILE A 135 -2.53 -13.90 6.41
CA ILE A 135 -1.93 -12.59 6.66
C ILE A 135 -1.31 -12.50 8.06
N ARG A 136 -0.24 -11.72 8.17
CA ARG A 136 0.41 -11.45 9.46
C ARG A 136 -0.32 -10.32 10.20
N PRO A 137 -0.37 -10.35 11.55
CA PRO A 137 -0.95 -9.26 12.32
C PRO A 137 -0.11 -7.98 12.17
N VAL A 138 -0.73 -6.83 12.42
CA VAL A 138 -0.06 -5.52 12.29
C VAL A 138 1.19 -5.40 13.16
N SER A 139 1.21 -5.98 14.36
CA SER A 139 2.37 -6.00 15.24
C SER A 139 3.59 -6.65 14.57
N TRP A 140 3.38 -7.81 13.94
CA TRP A 140 4.42 -8.52 13.19
C TRP A 140 4.89 -7.70 11.98
N ILE A 141 3.95 -7.07 11.24
CA ILE A 141 4.28 -6.23 10.09
C ILE A 141 5.16 -5.05 10.54
N LEU A 142 4.79 -4.35 11.61
CA LEU A 142 5.56 -3.22 12.10
C LEU A 142 6.92 -3.66 12.65
N GLU A 143 7.02 -4.84 13.22
CA GLU A 143 8.29 -5.39 13.68
C GLU A 143 9.27 -5.65 12.51
N HIS A 144 8.78 -6.19 11.39
CA HIS A 144 9.61 -6.65 10.28
C HIS A 144 9.72 -5.67 9.11
N CYS A 145 8.78 -4.74 8.96
CA CYS A 145 8.74 -3.70 7.93
C CYS A 145 8.80 -2.30 8.61
N PRO A 146 9.98 -1.88 9.10
CA PRO A 146 10.12 -0.66 9.90
C PRO A 146 9.68 0.61 9.15
N GLU A 147 9.77 0.63 7.83
CA GLU A 147 9.30 1.73 6.97
C GLU A 147 7.80 2.00 7.09
N LEU A 148 6.99 0.99 7.46
CA LEU A 148 5.55 1.14 7.66
C LEU A 148 5.20 1.72 9.04
N ARG A 149 6.15 1.79 9.99
CA ARG A 149 5.92 2.33 11.34
C ARG A 149 5.54 3.81 11.31
N LEU A 150 6.21 4.59 10.48
CA LEU A 150 5.90 6.01 10.32
C LEU A 150 4.45 6.20 9.83
N ARG A 151 3.98 5.31 8.96
CA ARG A 151 2.58 5.32 8.48
C ARG A 151 1.59 4.91 9.56
N ALA A 152 1.96 3.99 10.45
CA ALA A 152 1.13 3.62 11.59
C ALA A 152 0.97 4.78 12.60
N ILE A 153 1.99 5.63 12.77
CA ILE A 153 1.98 6.72 13.75
C ILE A 153 1.39 8.01 13.17
N TYR A 154 1.88 8.43 12.00
CA TYR A 154 1.51 9.70 11.37
C TYR A 154 0.39 9.57 10.34
N GLY A 155 -0.12 8.34 10.13
CA GLY A 155 -1.02 8.00 9.05
C GLY A 155 -0.29 7.79 7.72
N PRO A 156 -0.89 7.07 6.76
CA PRO A 156 -0.25 6.71 5.50
C PRO A 156 -0.41 7.87 4.49
N GLY A 157 0.21 9.01 4.79
CA GLY A 157 0.11 10.21 3.97
C GLY A 157 1.42 10.98 3.91
N LEU A 158 1.32 12.23 3.47
CA LEU A 158 2.49 13.08 3.22
C LEU A 158 3.37 13.26 4.47
N GLU A 159 2.80 13.29 5.66
CA GLU A 159 3.56 13.41 6.91
C GLU A 159 4.50 12.22 7.13
N ALA A 160 4.03 11.00 6.94
CA ALA A 160 4.88 9.81 7.04
C ALA A 160 5.99 9.81 5.98
N GLU A 161 5.69 10.28 4.76
CA GLU A 161 6.69 10.40 3.69
C GLU A 161 7.77 11.46 4.04
N VAL A 162 7.35 12.63 4.55
CA VAL A 162 8.27 13.67 5.04
C VAL A 162 9.18 13.09 6.13
N MET A 163 8.61 12.38 7.11
CA MET A 163 9.37 11.75 8.18
C MET A 163 10.37 10.71 7.65
N GLN A 164 10.00 9.96 6.61
CA GLN A 164 10.87 8.96 5.99
C GLN A 164 12.07 9.63 5.28
N VAL A 165 11.86 10.75 4.59
CA VAL A 165 12.94 11.54 3.98
C VAL A 165 13.87 12.10 5.06
N LEU A 166 13.31 12.72 6.10
CA LEU A 166 14.07 13.31 7.20
C LEU A 166 14.82 12.27 8.04
N GLY A 167 14.37 11.01 8.05
CA GLY A 167 15.09 9.89 8.66
C GLY A 167 16.47 9.61 8.04
N ARG A 168 16.73 10.12 6.82
CA ARG A 168 18.03 10.02 6.14
C ARG A 168 18.95 11.20 6.45
N GLY A 169 18.43 12.25 7.07
CA GLY A 169 19.17 13.44 7.44
C GLY A 169 18.40 14.74 7.19
N ARG A 170 19.03 15.83 7.63
CA ARG A 170 18.55 17.19 7.43
C ARG A 170 18.48 17.54 5.95
N THR A 171 17.38 18.17 5.52
CA THR A 171 17.20 18.62 4.13
C THR A 171 16.25 19.82 4.04
N THR A 172 16.00 20.34 2.84
CA THR A 172 15.11 21.51 2.63
C THR A 172 13.68 21.07 2.27
N ILE A 173 12.68 21.92 2.56
CA ILE A 173 11.27 21.67 2.18
C ILE A 173 11.15 21.43 0.67
N ALA A 174 11.90 22.18 -0.15
CA ALA A 174 11.89 22.01 -1.60
C ALA A 174 12.44 20.65 -2.06
N ALA A 175 13.51 20.17 -1.40
CA ALA A 175 14.06 18.84 -1.69
C ALA A 175 13.10 17.73 -1.26
N ILE A 176 12.48 17.86 -0.07
CA ILE A 176 11.45 16.92 0.41
C ILE A 176 10.29 16.87 -0.57
N ALA A 177 9.75 18.03 -0.98
CA ALA A 177 8.62 18.12 -1.90
C ALA A 177 8.91 17.42 -3.24
N ARG A 178 10.13 17.58 -3.77
CA ARG A 178 10.56 16.89 -4.99
C ARG A 178 10.64 15.37 -4.79
N GLU A 179 11.20 14.92 -3.67
CA GLU A 179 11.40 13.49 -3.42
C GLU A 179 10.07 12.74 -3.17
N VAL A 180 9.15 13.35 -2.43
CA VAL A 180 7.83 12.77 -2.14
C VAL A 180 6.80 13.05 -3.25
N ASP A 181 7.22 13.70 -4.34
CA ASP A 181 6.37 14.10 -5.47
C ASP A 181 5.11 14.86 -5.01
N ALA A 182 5.28 15.90 -4.20
CA ALA A 182 4.20 16.75 -3.69
C ALA A 182 4.49 18.23 -3.95
N SER A 183 3.46 19.07 -3.92
CA SER A 183 3.65 20.51 -4.06
C SER A 183 4.41 21.08 -2.86
N TYR A 184 5.20 22.14 -3.09
CA TYR A 184 5.92 22.84 -2.04
C TYR A 184 4.98 23.27 -0.89
N SER A 185 3.81 23.82 -1.23
CA SER A 185 2.82 24.28 -0.24
C SER A 185 2.25 23.15 0.61
N ALA A 186 1.95 21.98 0.01
CA ALA A 186 1.46 20.82 0.75
C ALA A 186 2.55 20.27 1.69
N THR A 187 3.79 20.19 1.21
CA THR A 187 4.94 19.74 2.00
C THR A 187 5.23 20.70 3.14
N HIS A 188 5.22 22.01 2.88
CA HIS A 188 5.39 23.03 3.91
C HIS A 188 4.31 22.92 5.00
N ALA A 189 3.04 22.74 4.62
CA ALA A 189 1.95 22.54 5.57
C ALA A 189 2.11 21.25 6.39
N ALA A 190 2.59 20.16 5.78
CA ALA A 190 2.88 18.92 6.49
C ALA A 190 4.03 19.08 7.50
N VAL A 191 5.11 19.76 7.09
CA VAL A 191 6.24 20.09 7.98
C VAL A 191 5.76 20.94 9.16
N ALA A 192 4.98 21.99 8.92
CA ALA A 192 4.45 22.84 9.99
C ALA A 192 3.61 22.06 11.02
N ARG A 193 2.80 21.08 10.58
CA ARG A 193 2.04 20.21 11.49
C ARG A 193 2.93 19.22 12.25
N LEU A 194 4.00 18.74 11.63
CA LEU A 194 4.99 17.89 12.31
C LEU A 194 5.79 18.70 13.34
N GLU A 195 6.13 19.95 13.03
CA GLU A 195 6.82 20.88 13.92
C GLU A 195 5.95 21.25 15.11
N GLY A 196 4.66 21.55 14.89
CA GLY A 196 3.68 21.76 15.95
C GLY A 196 3.47 20.56 16.88
N ARG A 197 3.84 19.35 16.45
CA ARG A 197 3.85 18.12 17.27
C ARG A 197 5.24 17.79 17.86
N GLY A 198 6.23 18.66 17.70
CA GLY A 198 7.60 18.45 18.15
C GLY A 198 8.33 17.29 17.46
N SER A 199 7.84 16.83 16.30
CA SER A 199 8.42 15.70 15.57
C SER A 199 9.60 16.11 14.69
N VAL A 200 9.60 17.37 14.24
CA VAL A 200 10.66 17.97 13.42
C VAL A 200 11.04 19.33 13.98
N VAL A 201 12.24 19.80 13.62
CA VAL A 201 12.74 21.13 13.94
C VAL A 201 13.08 21.84 12.64
N SER A 202 12.49 23.00 12.41
CA SER A 202 12.85 23.89 11.31
C SER A 202 13.95 24.84 11.76
N HIS A 203 14.96 25.04 10.93
CA HIS A 203 16.03 26.00 11.19
C HIS A 203 15.97 27.11 10.14
N ASP A 204 15.96 28.36 10.59
CA ASP A 204 15.89 29.54 9.71
C ASP A 204 16.96 29.46 8.62
N GLY A 205 16.53 29.36 7.36
CA GLY A 205 17.41 29.31 6.18
C GLY A 205 18.26 28.03 6.01
N HIS A 206 18.23 27.09 6.95
CA HIS A 206 19.17 25.97 6.98
C HIS A 206 18.52 24.59 6.83
N GLY A 207 17.20 24.50 6.75
CA GLY A 207 16.47 23.26 6.47
C GLY A 207 15.79 22.64 7.69
N VAL A 208 15.17 21.49 7.47
CA VAL A 208 14.31 20.75 8.39
C VAL A 208 15.00 19.44 8.75
N GLU A 209 14.91 19.02 10.01
CA GLU A 209 15.37 17.72 10.47
C GLU A 209 14.44 17.10 11.52
N LEU A 210 14.61 15.81 11.79
CA LEU A 210 13.93 15.15 12.89
C LEU A 210 14.39 15.73 14.24
N SER A 211 13.44 15.90 15.17
CA SER A 211 13.76 16.24 16.54
C SER A 211 14.56 15.12 17.22
N THR A 212 15.40 15.46 18.20
CA THR A 212 16.24 14.50 18.92
C THR A 212 15.45 13.31 19.51
N PRO A 213 14.28 13.52 20.16
CA PRO A 213 13.49 12.40 20.67
C PRO A 213 13.02 11.45 19.57
N VAL A 214 12.56 11.98 18.44
CA VAL A 214 12.06 11.15 17.34
C VAL A 214 13.21 10.43 16.63
N ARG A 215 14.34 11.09 16.41
CA ARG A 215 15.53 10.47 15.85
C ARG A 215 16.00 9.29 16.70
N SER A 216 16.12 9.48 18.01
CA SER A 216 16.49 8.44 18.96
C SER A 216 15.49 7.27 18.95
N TRP A 217 14.19 7.56 18.85
CA TRP A 217 13.15 6.55 18.74
C TRP A 217 13.30 5.71 17.45
N ILE A 218 13.50 6.34 16.29
CA ILE A 218 13.69 5.64 15.01
C ILE A 218 14.96 4.78 15.02
N GLU A 219 16.07 5.31 15.55
CA GLU A 219 17.36 4.61 15.63
C GLU A 219 17.31 3.44 16.62
N GLY A 220 16.76 3.64 17.81
CA GLY A 220 16.61 2.62 18.84
C GLY A 220 15.76 1.45 18.38
N TYR A 221 14.66 1.72 17.67
CA TYR A 221 13.80 0.69 17.12
C TYR A 221 14.42 -0.07 15.93
N SER A 222 15.30 0.58 15.17
CA SER A 222 16.04 -0.07 14.08
C SER A 222 17.10 -1.02 14.63
N ALA A 223 17.70 -0.70 15.78
CA ALA A 223 18.62 -1.58 16.49
C ALA A 223 17.93 -2.80 17.13
N VAL A 224 16.74 -2.62 17.73
CA VAL A 224 15.94 -3.73 18.29
C VAL A 224 15.48 -4.70 17.20
N ALA A 225 14.96 -4.17 16.08
CA ALA A 225 14.53 -5.01 14.94
C ALA A 225 15.69 -5.74 14.25
N ARG A 226 16.92 -5.24 14.36
CA ARG A 226 18.12 -5.92 13.87
C ARG A 226 18.56 -7.04 14.81
N ARG A 227 18.61 -6.80 16.12
CA ARG A 227 18.93 -7.84 17.11
C ARG A 227 17.93 -9.00 17.10
N HIS A 228 16.64 -8.71 16.94
CA HIS A 228 15.62 -9.75 16.87
C HIS A 228 15.76 -10.61 15.61
N ARG A 229 16.14 -10.01 14.47
CA ARG A 229 16.47 -10.75 13.23
C ARG A 229 17.72 -11.61 13.39
N GLU A 230 18.75 -11.11 14.08
CA GLU A 230 19.97 -11.87 14.37
C GLU A 230 19.69 -13.06 15.31
N GLN A 231 18.78 -12.91 16.27
CA GLN A 231 18.38 -13.98 17.20
C GLN A 231 17.47 -15.05 16.58
N LEU A 232 16.65 -14.69 15.59
CA LEU A 232 15.81 -15.66 14.87
C LEU A 232 16.58 -16.43 13.78
N ALA A 233 17.77 -15.95 13.41
CA ALA A 233 18.65 -16.59 12.44
C ALA A 233 19.70 -17.54 13.08
N SER A 234 19.73 -17.64 14.41
CA SER A 234 20.60 -18.53 15.20
C SER A 234 19.82 -19.68 15.81
#